data_AF-A0A924QDV8-F1
#
_entry.id   AF-A0A924QDV8-F1
#
_cell.length_a   1.000
_cell.length_b   1.000
_cell.length_c   1.000
_cell.angle_alpha   90.00
_cell.angle_beta   90.00
_cell.angle_gamma   90.00
#
_symmetry.space_group_name_H-M   'P 1'
#
loop_
_entity.id
_entity.type
_entity.pdbx_description
1 polymer ?
#
loop_
_entity_poly.entity_id
_entity_poly.type
_entity_poly.pdbx_seq_one_letter_code
_entity_poly.pdbx_strand_id
1 'polypeptide(L)'
;MNMKVDMKVDVAVRSTARPLGPRSNIKRTLIARSGGLTLERLLQRHAIRHNRWLLGVYDFQATDYRALMQGWLAHLPMDGGVLFCHPGAADPQPDAIGPARARELAYLSGTEFEDDLAAAHVSLGSVFGPALTQKSSAG
;
A
#
# COMPACT_ATOMS: atom_id res chain seq x y z
N MET A 1 -32.18 -31.61 2.35
CA MET A 1 -31.62 -30.63 3.31
C MET A 1 -30.75 -29.68 2.48
N ASN A 2 -31.28 -28.51 2.10
CA ASN A 2 -30.60 -27.60 1.18
C ASN A 2 -29.71 -26.63 1.95
N MET A 3 -28.41 -26.76 1.75
CA MET A 3 -27.40 -25.84 2.27
C MET A 3 -27.40 -24.60 1.37
N LYS A 4 -28.09 -23.53 1.79
CA LYS A 4 -27.88 -22.21 1.20
C LYS A 4 -26.54 -21.69 1.69
N VAL A 5 -25.53 -21.74 0.82
CA VAL A 5 -24.30 -20.96 1.02
C VAL A 5 -24.66 -19.52 0.66
N ASP A 6 -25.00 -18.72 1.67
CA ASP A 6 -25.05 -17.26 1.53
C ASP A 6 -23.61 -16.77 1.39
N MET A 7 -23.08 -16.76 0.17
CA MET A 7 -21.84 -16.05 -0.18
C MET A 7 -22.12 -14.54 -0.11
N LYS A 8 -22.06 -13.98 1.10
CA LYS A 8 -21.82 -12.55 1.29
C LYS A 8 -20.43 -12.28 0.73
N VAL A 9 -20.36 -11.64 -0.44
CA VAL A 9 -19.10 -11.10 -0.94
C VAL A 9 -18.63 -10.08 0.08
N ASP A 10 -17.57 -10.40 0.81
CA ASP A 10 -16.96 -9.50 1.77
C ASP A 10 -16.15 -8.48 0.96
N VAL A 11 -16.84 -7.46 0.44
CA VAL A 11 -16.25 -6.42 -0.41
C VAL A 11 -15.31 -5.59 0.45
N ALA A 12 -14.03 -5.57 0.08
CA ALA A 12 -13.05 -4.68 0.67
C ALA A 12 -12.60 -3.62 -0.34
N VAL A 13 -12.45 -2.38 0.13
CA VAL A 13 -12.13 -1.23 -0.72
C VAL A 13 -10.79 -0.63 -0.33
N ARG A 14 -9.91 -0.42 -1.31
CA ARG A 14 -8.69 0.36 -1.11
C ARG A 14 -9.02 1.85 -1.05
N SER A 15 -8.85 2.46 0.12
CA SER A 15 -9.00 3.88 0.36
C SER A 15 -7.69 4.64 0.10
N THR A 16 -7.81 5.80 -0.56
CA THR A 16 -6.70 6.75 -0.77
C THR A 16 -6.78 7.96 0.17
N ALA A 17 -7.68 7.93 1.16
CA ALA A 17 -8.00 9.08 2.00
C ALA A 17 -6.83 9.59 2.85
N ARG A 18 -5.88 8.71 3.21
CA ARG A 18 -4.78 9.02 4.13
C ARG A 18 -3.43 8.56 3.58
N PRO A 19 -2.86 9.30 2.62
CA PRO A 19 -1.52 9.03 2.13
C PRO A 19 -0.44 9.44 3.16
N LEU A 20 0.52 8.57 3.45
CA LEU A 20 1.69 8.79 4.30
C LEU A 20 3.00 8.81 3.48
N GLY A 21 4.04 9.49 3.97
CA GLY A 21 5.36 9.51 3.32
C GLY A 21 6.17 10.81 3.44
N PRO A 22 7.40 10.84 2.90
CA PRO A 22 8.43 11.83 3.24
C PRO A 22 8.35 13.19 2.50
N ARG A 23 7.31 13.52 1.71
CA ARG A 23 7.25 14.78 0.92
C ARG A 23 5.85 15.43 0.83
N SER A 24 5.83 16.71 0.39
CA SER A 24 4.83 17.77 0.67
C SER A 24 3.37 17.36 0.91
N ASN A 25 2.77 18.00 1.92
CA ASN A 25 1.36 17.83 2.31
C ASN A 25 0.35 18.28 1.25
N ILE A 26 0.76 19.04 0.23
CA ILE A 26 -0.16 19.68 -0.73
C ILE A 26 -0.79 18.64 -1.67
N LYS A 27 0.01 17.84 -2.39
CA LYS A 27 -0.50 16.77 -3.27
C LYS A 27 -1.35 15.75 -2.48
N ARG A 28 -0.92 15.44 -1.25
CA ARG A 28 -1.63 14.54 -0.33
C ARG A 28 -2.99 15.08 0.11
N THR A 29 -3.04 16.36 0.48
CA THR A 29 -4.28 17.03 0.90
C THR A 29 -5.27 17.15 -0.27
N LEU A 30 -4.79 17.44 -1.48
CA LEU A 30 -5.64 17.49 -2.67
C LEU A 30 -6.29 16.14 -2.98
N ILE A 31 -5.55 15.03 -2.93
CA ILE A 31 -6.09 13.67 -3.14
C ILE A 31 -7.11 13.30 -2.05
N ALA A 32 -6.83 13.62 -0.79
CA ALA A 32 -7.76 13.35 0.31
C ALA A 32 -9.07 14.15 0.14
N ARG A 33 -8.98 15.40 -0.34
CA ARG A 33 -10.11 16.32 -0.52
C ARG A 33 -10.88 16.14 -1.83
N SER A 34 -10.32 15.46 -2.84
CA SER A 34 -11.02 15.18 -4.11
C SER A 34 -12.02 14.01 -4.05
N GLY A 35 -12.29 13.48 -2.86
CA GLY A 35 -13.31 12.45 -2.63
C GLY A 35 -12.88 11.35 -1.66
N GLY A 36 -11.57 11.20 -1.40
CA GLY A 36 -11.05 10.16 -0.51
C GLY A 36 -11.65 10.17 0.89
N LEU A 37 -11.72 11.35 1.53
CA LEU A 37 -12.32 11.49 2.87
C LEU A 37 -13.84 11.25 2.88
N THR A 38 -14.55 11.66 1.82
CA THR A 38 -15.99 11.41 1.69
C THR A 38 -16.26 9.92 1.52
N LEU A 39 -15.46 9.24 0.69
CA LEU A 39 -15.52 7.79 0.51
C LEU A 39 -15.20 7.06 1.82
N GLU A 40 -14.14 7.45 2.53
CA GLU A 40 -13.78 6.85 3.83
C GLU A 40 -14.96 6.93 4.82
N ARG A 41 -15.64 8.08 4.92
CA ARG A 41 -16.82 8.24 5.77
C ARG A 41 -17.97 7.31 5.34
N LEU A 42 -18.18 7.12 4.04
CA LEU A 42 -19.20 6.20 3.53
C LEU A 42 -18.83 4.74 3.87
N LEU A 43 -17.57 4.35 3.67
CA LEU A 43 -17.08 3.01 4.01
C LEU A 43 -17.26 2.72 5.50
N GLN A 44 -16.96 3.69 6.38
CA GLN A 44 -17.19 3.59 7.82
C GLN A 44 -18.68 3.45 8.15
N ARG A 45 -19.55 4.29 7.55
CA ARG A 45 -21.00 4.25 7.77
C ARG A 45 -21.63 2.92 7.36
N HIS A 46 -21.11 2.29 6.32
CA HIS A 46 -21.59 1.01 5.81
C HIS A 46 -20.82 -0.20 6.34
N ALA A 47 -19.90 0.00 7.29
CA ALA A 47 -19.02 -1.06 7.84
C ALA A 47 -18.28 -1.88 6.77
N ILE A 48 -17.89 -1.23 5.66
CA ILE A 48 -17.13 -1.86 4.57
C ILE A 48 -15.65 -1.85 4.94
N ARG A 49 -14.99 -3.01 4.84
CA ARG A 49 -13.57 -3.14 5.15
C ARG A 49 -12.72 -2.28 4.20
N HIS A 50 -11.79 -1.52 4.76
CA HIS A 50 -10.87 -0.68 3.99
C HIS A 50 -9.55 -0.46 4.74
N ASN A 51 -8.49 -0.11 4.00
CA ASN A 51 -7.23 0.29 4.63
C ASN A 51 -7.34 1.70 5.22
N ARG A 52 -6.73 1.88 6.39
CA ARG A 52 -6.63 3.18 7.03
C ARG A 52 -5.54 4.04 6.42
N TRP A 53 -4.37 3.44 6.16
CA TRP A 53 -3.19 4.15 5.67
C TRP A 53 -2.81 3.70 4.26
N LEU A 54 -2.41 4.65 3.42
CA LEU A 54 -1.86 4.40 2.10
C LEU A 54 -0.44 4.94 2.03
N LEU A 55 0.51 4.14 1.57
CA LEU A 55 1.89 4.53 1.30
C LEU A 55 2.18 4.41 -0.19
N GLY A 56 3.37 4.82 -0.64
CA GLY A 56 3.77 4.65 -2.04
C GLY A 56 3.35 5.78 -2.99
N VAL A 57 2.77 6.87 -2.48
CA VAL A 57 2.44 8.04 -3.31
C VAL A 57 3.69 8.90 -3.53
N TYR A 58 4.09 9.05 -4.79
CA TYR A 58 5.16 9.93 -5.23
C TYR A 58 4.90 10.45 -6.66
N ASP A 59 5.86 11.15 -7.25
CA ASP A 59 5.71 11.85 -8.54
C ASP A 59 6.23 11.07 -9.76
N PHE A 60 6.71 9.84 -9.58
CA PHE A 60 7.32 8.99 -10.61
C PHE A 60 8.63 9.54 -11.22
N GLN A 61 9.11 10.69 -10.75
CA GLN A 61 10.35 11.32 -11.22
C GLN A 61 11.53 11.04 -10.29
N ALA A 62 11.28 10.75 -9.01
CA ALA A 62 12.31 10.31 -8.10
C ALA A 62 13.07 9.09 -8.66
N THR A 63 14.41 9.22 -8.70
CA THR A 63 15.31 8.19 -9.22
C THR A 63 15.75 7.20 -8.16
N ASP A 64 15.78 7.62 -6.89
CA ASP A 64 16.08 6.76 -5.75
C ASP A 64 14.78 6.26 -5.10
N TYR A 65 14.30 5.12 -5.57
CA TYR A 65 13.08 4.50 -5.04
C TYR A 65 13.31 3.86 -3.66
N ARG A 66 14.53 3.40 -3.37
CA ARG A 66 14.90 2.81 -2.09
C ARG A 66 14.76 3.83 -0.96
N ALA A 67 15.27 5.05 -1.14
CA ALA A 67 15.10 6.11 -0.16
C ALA A 67 13.63 6.49 0.08
N LEU A 68 12.79 6.42 -0.96
CA LEU A 68 11.34 6.60 -0.78
C LEU A 68 10.73 5.47 0.06
N MET A 69 11.09 4.21 -0.21
CA MET A 69 10.64 3.06 0.55
C MET A 69 11.01 3.17 2.02
N GLN A 70 12.28 3.42 2.32
CA GLN A 70 12.76 3.62 3.70
C GLN A 70 11.99 4.75 4.39
N GLY A 71 11.74 5.85 3.68
CA GLY A 71 10.92 6.94 4.18
C GLY A 71 9.46 6.55 4.46
N TRP A 72 8.85 5.70 3.63
CA TRP A 72 7.50 5.16 3.89
C TRP A 72 7.49 4.21 5.08
N LEU A 73 8.44 3.28 5.16
CA LEU A 73 8.56 2.33 6.27
C LEU A 73 8.75 3.05 7.61
N ALA A 74 9.57 4.11 7.65
CA ALA A 74 9.78 4.92 8.85
C ALA A 74 8.52 5.66 9.34
N HIS A 75 7.53 5.87 8.47
CA HIS A 75 6.25 6.50 8.81
C HIS A 75 5.10 5.48 8.94
N LEU A 76 5.38 4.19 8.82
CA LEU A 76 4.36 3.14 8.88
C LEU A 76 3.84 3.02 10.33
N PRO A 77 2.52 3.19 10.55
CA PRO A 77 1.96 3.01 11.89
C PRO A 77 1.95 1.53 12.31
N MET A 78 1.85 1.29 13.63
CA MET A 78 1.80 -0.07 14.19
C MET A 78 0.62 -0.92 13.70
N ASP A 79 -0.49 -0.28 13.28
CA ASP A 79 -1.64 -0.96 12.68
C ASP A 79 -1.44 -1.30 11.19
N GLY A 80 -0.25 -1.04 10.65
CA GLY A 80 0.15 -1.36 9.28
C GLY A 80 -0.43 -0.42 8.23
N GLY A 81 -0.34 -0.81 6.97
CA GLY A 81 -0.80 0.02 5.86
C GLY A 81 -0.72 -0.69 4.53
N VAL A 82 -1.30 -0.07 3.51
CA VAL A 82 -1.21 -0.54 2.12
C VAL A 82 -0.20 0.31 1.39
N LEU A 83 0.86 -0.29 0.90
CA LEU A 83 1.79 0.37 -0.01
C LEU A 83 1.34 0.17 -1.45
N PHE A 84 1.19 1.27 -2.18
CA PHE A 84 0.81 1.28 -3.58
C PHE A 84 2.05 1.45 -4.46
N CYS A 85 2.22 0.58 -5.45
CA CYS A 85 3.34 0.57 -6.38
C CYS A 85 2.88 0.08 -7.77
N HIS A 86 3.75 0.20 -8.75
CA HIS A 86 3.59 -0.11 -10.17
C HIS A 86 4.79 -0.89 -10.74
N PRO A 87 5.32 -1.92 -10.06
CA PRO A 87 6.43 -2.70 -10.60
C PRO A 87 6.04 -3.31 -11.95
N GLY A 88 6.91 -3.15 -12.93
CA GLY A 88 6.70 -3.73 -14.25
C GLY A 88 7.90 -3.51 -15.17
N ALA A 89 8.01 -4.36 -16.18
CA ALA A 89 8.93 -4.12 -17.28
C ALA A 89 8.49 -2.88 -18.06
N ALA A 90 9.44 -2.26 -18.77
CA ALA A 90 9.10 -1.22 -19.73
C ALA A 90 8.21 -1.80 -20.82
N ASP A 91 7.09 -1.14 -21.10
CA ASP A 91 6.20 -1.49 -22.20
C ASP A 91 6.76 -0.89 -23.50
N PRO A 92 6.72 -1.59 -24.65
CA PRO A 92 7.03 -1.01 -25.96
C PRO A 92 6.10 0.17 -26.35
N GLN A 93 4.91 0.26 -25.77
CA GLN A 93 4.00 1.40 -25.98
C GLN A 93 4.41 2.60 -25.11
N PRO A 94 4.23 3.85 -25.58
CA PRO A 94 4.58 5.03 -24.78
C PRO A 94 3.89 5.04 -23.40
N ASP A 95 4.70 4.90 -22.35
CA ASP A 95 4.27 4.95 -20.96
C ASP A 95 4.99 6.09 -20.23
N ALA A 96 4.23 7.11 -19.82
CA ALA A 96 4.75 8.27 -19.10
C ALA A 96 5.47 7.90 -17.78
N ILE A 97 5.16 6.74 -17.20
CA ILE A 97 5.80 6.25 -15.97
C ILE A 97 6.65 4.99 -16.20
N GLY A 98 6.93 4.61 -17.45
CA GLY A 98 7.70 3.41 -17.78
C GLY A 98 9.04 3.28 -17.04
N PRO A 99 9.87 4.35 -17.01
CA PRO A 99 11.12 4.33 -16.23
C PRO A 99 10.90 4.11 -14.73
N ALA A 100 9.79 4.61 -14.17
CA ALA A 100 9.45 4.42 -12.77
C ALA A 100 9.09 2.96 -12.49
N ARG A 101 8.28 2.32 -13.34
CA ARG A 101 7.93 0.89 -13.21
C ARG A 101 9.15 -0.01 -13.15
N ALA A 102 10.14 0.26 -14.00
CA ALA A 102 11.38 -0.50 -14.05
C ALA A 102 12.21 -0.33 -12.75
N ARG A 103 12.29 0.88 -12.21
CA ARG A 103 12.97 1.13 -10.92
C ARG A 103 12.25 0.44 -9.76
N GLU A 104 10.93 0.54 -9.72
CA GLU A 104 10.11 -0.11 -8.71
C GLU A 104 10.27 -1.63 -8.76
N LEU A 105 10.24 -2.22 -9.96
CA LEU A 105 10.45 -3.66 -10.15
C LEU A 105 11.84 -4.07 -9.67
N ALA A 106 12.90 -3.38 -10.12
CA ALA A 106 14.28 -3.72 -9.78
C ALA A 106 14.50 -3.73 -8.26
N TYR A 107 13.99 -2.74 -7.54
CA TYR A 107 14.09 -2.67 -6.09
C TYR A 107 13.23 -3.74 -5.40
N LEU A 108 11.94 -3.85 -5.76
CA LEU A 108 11.01 -4.78 -5.11
C LEU A 108 11.36 -6.26 -5.34
N SER A 109 12.10 -6.59 -6.42
CA SER A 109 12.62 -7.93 -6.69
C SER A 109 14.01 -8.19 -6.10
N GLY A 110 14.66 -7.18 -5.52
CA GLY A 110 16.04 -7.27 -5.02
C GLY A 110 16.10 -7.56 -3.52
N THR A 111 17.28 -8.00 -3.06
CA THR A 111 17.54 -8.27 -1.63
C THR A 111 17.46 -7.01 -0.77
N GLU A 112 17.73 -5.84 -1.36
CA GLU A 112 17.64 -4.55 -0.66
C GLU A 112 16.26 -4.28 -0.06
N PHE A 113 15.19 -4.75 -0.72
CA PHE A 113 13.83 -4.60 -0.20
C PHE A 113 13.60 -5.47 1.03
N GLU A 114 14.11 -6.71 1.03
CA GLU A 114 14.04 -7.61 2.19
C GLU A 114 14.85 -7.05 3.37
N ASP A 115 16.04 -6.52 3.11
CA ASP A 115 16.89 -5.88 4.12
C ASP A 115 16.19 -4.67 4.76
N ASP A 116 15.57 -3.82 3.95
CA ASP A 116 14.87 -2.62 4.43
C ASP A 116 13.60 -2.99 5.24
N LEU A 117 12.86 -4.04 4.84
CA LEU A 117 11.74 -4.58 5.62
C LEU A 117 12.20 -5.11 6.97
N ALA A 118 13.30 -5.89 6.99
CA ALA A 118 13.87 -6.44 8.21
C ALA A 118 14.35 -5.33 9.16
N ALA A 119 15.06 -4.32 8.63
CA ALA A 119 15.52 -3.16 9.39
C ALA A 119 14.36 -2.34 9.98
N ALA A 120 13.23 -2.27 9.28
CA ALA A 120 12.02 -1.61 9.76
C ALA A 120 11.12 -2.49 10.66
N HIS A 121 11.48 -3.76 10.87
CA HIS A 121 10.64 -4.76 11.55
C HIS A 121 9.24 -4.92 10.93
N VAL A 122 9.15 -4.81 9.60
CA VAL A 122 7.90 -4.92 8.85
C VAL A 122 7.81 -6.27 8.16
N SER A 123 6.62 -6.88 8.18
CA SER A 123 6.32 -8.08 7.40
C SER A 123 5.20 -7.81 6.40
N LEU A 124 5.27 -8.45 5.24
CA LEU A 124 4.23 -8.36 4.21
C LEU A 124 3.06 -9.30 4.55
N GLY A 125 1.85 -8.87 4.21
CA GLY A 125 0.65 -9.66 4.41
C GLY A 125 -0.42 -9.35 3.38
N SER A 126 -1.44 -10.20 3.31
CA SER A 126 -2.62 -9.91 2.49
C SER A 126 -3.40 -8.76 3.11
N VAL A 127 -3.58 -7.69 2.34
CA VAL A 127 -4.26 -6.44 2.76
C VAL A 127 -5.64 -6.69 3.40
N PHE A 128 -6.37 -7.68 2.89
CA PHE A 128 -7.71 -8.05 3.39
C PHE A 128 -7.85 -9.54 3.72
N GLY A 129 -6.73 -10.28 3.75
CA GLY A 129 -6.74 -11.67 4.19
C GLY A 129 -6.95 -11.79 5.71
N PRO A 130 -7.19 -13.02 6.21
CA PRO A 130 -7.09 -13.29 7.64
C PRO A 130 -5.70 -12.86 8.12
N ALA A 131 -5.64 -12.23 9.30
CA ALA A 131 -4.38 -11.75 9.86
C ALA A 131 -3.37 -12.91 9.92
N LEU A 132 -2.14 -12.69 9.46
CA LEU A 132 -1.07 -13.66 9.60
C LEU A 132 -0.77 -13.80 11.09
N THR A 133 -1.14 -14.94 11.68
CA THR A 133 -0.73 -15.30 13.04
C THR A 133 0.78 -15.49 13.02
N GLN A 134 1.53 -14.55 13.61
CA GLN A 134 2.95 -14.79 13.83
C GLN A 134 3.09 -15.98 14.79
N LYS A 135 3.71 -17.07 14.34
CA LYS A 135 4.14 -18.14 15.23
C LYS A 135 5.25 -17.56 16.10
N SER A 136 4.95 -17.37 17.38
CA SER A 136 5.96 -17.13 18.41
C SER A 136 6.91 -18.33 18.41
N SER A 137 8.15 -18.16 17.97
CA SER A 137 9.23 -19.09 18.26
C SER A 137 9.53 -19.00 19.75
N ALA A 138 8.92 -19.89 20.51
CA ALA A 138 9.26 -20.12 21.91
C ALA A 138 10.45 -21.09 21.97
N GLY A 139 11.48 -20.69 22.73
CA GLY A 139 12.41 -21.58 23.45
C GLY A 139 13.50 -22.23 22.63
#